data_AF-A0A1M7QQE3-F1
#
_entry.id   AF-A0A1M7QQE3-F1
#
_cell.length_a   1.000
_cell.length_b   1.000
_cell.length_c   1.000
_cell.angle_alpha   90.00
_cell.angle_beta   90.00
_cell.angle_gamma   90.00
#
_symmetry.space_group_name_H-M   'P 1'
#
loop_
_entity.id
_entity.type
_entity.pdbx_description
1 polymer ?
#
loop_
_entity_poly.entity_id
_entity_poly.type
_entity_poly.pdbx_seq_one_letter_code
_entity_poly.pdbx_strand_id
1 'polypeptide(L)' 'MEKKLTPELKLFKEEFDFLHKKIGELEWEIATIFYGRKAVSRSEIETLEDRLENYRDNIGLLGEKIRDEVVTANKYK' A
#
# COMPACT_ATOMS: atom_id res chain seq x y z
N MET A 1 11.19 18.13 -12.67
CA MET A 1 12.45 18.24 -11.90
C MET A 1 12.57 17.02 -11.03
N GLU A 2 13.62 16.22 -11.21
CA GLU A 2 13.88 15.08 -10.35
C GLU A 2 14.30 15.58 -8.96
N LYS A 3 13.50 15.29 -7.93
CA LYS A 3 13.91 15.56 -6.55
C LYS A 3 14.97 14.51 -6.19
N LYS A 4 16.19 14.94 -5.87
CA LYS A 4 17.18 14.04 -5.25
C LYS A 4 16.67 13.63 -3.87
N LEU A 5 16.12 12.42 -3.78
CA LEU A 5 15.67 11.80 -2.53
C LEU A 5 16.87 11.31 -1.71
N THR A 6 16.73 11.35 -0.38
CA THR A 6 17.64 10.63 0.54
C THR A 6 17.53 9.13 0.28
N PRO A 7 18.55 8.32 0.64
CA PRO A 7 18.46 6.86 0.58
C PRO A 7 17.20 6.31 1.28
N GLU A 8 16.86 6.85 2.45
CA GLU A 8 15.68 6.48 3.23
C GLU A 8 14.38 6.77 2.47
N LEU A 9 14.27 7.96 1.86
CA LEU A 9 13.11 8.30 1.02
C LEU A 9 13.00 7.43 -0.24
N LYS A 10 14.11 6.90 -0.76
CA LYS A 10 14.07 5.92 -1.87
C LYS A 10 13.50 4.58 -1.39
N LEU A 11 13.94 4.10 -0.23
CA LEU A 11 13.41 2.86 0.35
C LEU A 11 11.91 3.00 0.65
N PHE A 12 11.48 4.12 1.23
CA PHE A 12 10.06 4.36 1.44
C PHE A 12 9.27 4.48 0.14
N LYS A 13 9.88 5.00 -0.93
CA LYS A 13 9.24 5.04 -2.25
C LYS A 13 9.04 3.63 -2.82
N GLU A 14 10.02 2.75 -2.69
CA GLU A 14 9.91 1.34 -3.10
C GLU A 14 8.83 0.60 -2.30
N GLU A 15 8.80 0.79 -0.97
CA GLU A 15 7.78 0.21 -0.09
C GLU A 15 6.37 0.73 -0.44
N PHE A 16 6.24 2.03 -0.70
CA PHE A 16 4.99 2.67 -1.09
C PHE A 16 4.44 2.09 -2.40
N ASP A 17 5.30 1.92 -3.40
CA ASP A 17 4.93 1.34 -4.69
C ASP A 17 4.54 -0.14 -4.57
N PHE A 18 5.27 -0.89 -3.74
CA PHE A 18 4.93 -2.27 -3.43
C PHE A 18 3.54 -2.39 -2.80
N LEU A 19 3.24 -1.58 -1.78
CA LEU A 19 1.95 -1.60 -1.09
C LEU A 19 0.80 -1.23 -2.02
N HIS A 20 0.94 -0.17 -2.82
CA HIS A 20 -0.09 0.21 -3.79
C HIS A 20 -0.35 -0.87 -4.84
N LYS A 21 0.70 -1.55 -5.31
CA LYS A 21 0.55 -2.69 -6.23
C LYS A 21 -0.24 -3.82 -5.56
N LYS A 22 0.07 -4.16 -4.31
CA LYS A 22 -0.63 -5.22 -3.56
C LYS A 22 -2.10 -4.90 -3.31
N ILE A 23 -2.41 -3.64 -3.00
CA ILE A 23 -3.78 -3.14 -2.87
C ILE A 23 -4.52 -3.30 -4.20
N GLY A 24 -3.96 -2.83 -5.30
CA GLY A 24 -4.62 -2.93 -6.61
C GLY A 24 -4.86 -4.38 -7.05
N GLU A 25 -3.91 -5.29 -6.77
CA GLU A 25 -4.06 -6.73 -7.01
C GLU A 25 -5.25 -7.31 -6.20
N LEU A 26 -5.37 -6.96 -4.92
CA LEU A 26 -6.46 -7.43 -4.05
C LEU A 26 -7.81 -6.83 -4.42
N GLU A 27 -7.87 -5.54 -4.71
CA GLU A 27 -9.10 -4.87 -5.14
C GLU A 27 -9.63 -5.50 -6.43
N TRP A 28 -8.74 -5.85 -7.36
CA TRP A 28 -9.09 -6.58 -8.57
C TRP A 28 -9.61 -8.00 -8.26
N GLU A 29 -8.93 -8.74 -7.39
CA GLU A 29 -9.35 -10.08 -6.98
C GLU A 29 -10.76 -10.06 -6.36
N ILE A 30 -11.01 -9.13 -5.43
CA ILE A 30 -12.33 -8.94 -4.80
C ILE A 30 -13.38 -8.58 -5.87
N ALA A 31 -13.10 -7.62 -6.76
CA ALA A 31 -14.04 -7.20 -7.79
C ALA A 31 -14.39 -8.32 -8.78
N THR A 32 -13.46 -9.26 -9.00
CA THR A 32 -13.63 -10.37 -9.94
C THR A 32 -14.01 -11.68 -9.26
N ILE A 33 -14.24 -11.70 -7.95
CA ILE A 33 -14.33 -12.95 -7.16
C ILE A 33 -15.46 -13.89 -7.60
N PHE A 34 -16.56 -13.36 -8.16
CA PHE A 34 -17.67 -14.16 -8.69
C PHE A 34 -17.49 -14.58 -10.15
N TYR A 35 -16.49 -14.06 -10.86
CA TYR A 35 -16.26 -14.38 -12.26
C TYR A 35 -15.95 -15.87 -12.44
N GLY A 36 -16.79 -16.58 -13.20
CA GLY A 36 -16.66 -18.03 -13.43
C GLY A 36 -17.02 -18.91 -12.22
N ARG A 37 -17.52 -18.34 -11.12
CA ARG A 37 -17.89 -19.08 -9.91
C ARG A 37 -19.40 -19.00 -9.65
N LYS A 38 -20.03 -20.14 -9.35
CA LYS A 38 -21.46 -20.21 -9.03
C LYS A 38 -21.79 -19.65 -7.64
N ALA A 39 -20.85 -19.74 -6.71
CA ALA A 39 -20.94 -19.21 -5.36
C ALA A 39 -19.54 -18.98 -4.80
N VAL A 40 -19.44 -18.06 -3.84
CA VAL A 40 -18.23 -17.72 -3.08
C VAL A 40 -18.61 -17.72 -1.60
N SER A 41 -17.76 -18.29 -0.76
CA SER A 41 -17.99 -18.27 0.68
C SER A 41 -17.80 -16.85 1.23
N ARG A 42 -18.63 -16.46 2.20
CA ARG A 42 -18.50 -15.14 2.84
C ARG A 42 -17.12 -14.96 3.49
N SER A 43 -16.58 -16.02 4.09
CA SER A 43 -15.25 -16.02 4.72
C SER A 43 -14.11 -15.76 3.74
N GLU A 44 -14.23 -16.16 2.47
CA GLU A 44 -13.23 -15.82 1.44
C GLU A 44 -13.19 -14.32 1.17
N ILE A 45 -14.37 -13.68 1.07
CA ILE A 45 -14.48 -12.23 0.87
C ILE A 45 -13.92 -11.50 2.08
N GLU A 46 -14.35 -11.87 3.29
CA GLU A 46 -13.90 -11.25 4.55
C GLU A 46 -12.37 -11.35 4.69
N THR A 47 -11.77 -12.50 4.38
CA THR A 47 -10.30 -12.67 4.43
C THR A 47 -9.57 -11.75 3.45
N LEU A 48 -10.13 -11.51 2.25
CA LEU A 48 -9.53 -10.62 1.28
C LEU A 48 -9.69 -9.15 1.69
N GLU A 49 -10.85 -8.78 2.23
CA GLU A 49 -11.13 -7.44 2.76
C GLU A 49 -10.23 -7.12 3.97
N ASP A 50 -10.07 -8.04 4.92
CA ASP A 50 -9.18 -7.89 6.06
C ASP A 50 -7.73 -7.64 5.61
N ARG A 51 -7.26 -8.40 4.61
CA ARG A 51 -5.90 -8.22 4.05
C ARG A 51 -5.76 -6.86 3.36
N LEU A 52 -6.79 -6.44 2.62
CA LEU A 52 -6.82 -5.14 1.95
C LEU A 52 -6.75 -3.99 2.97
N GLU A 53 -7.51 -4.08 4.07
CA GLU A 53 -7.48 -3.11 5.16
C GLU A 53 -6.09 -3.02 5.80
N ASN A 54 -5.47 -4.16 6.12
CA ASN A 54 -4.10 -4.20 6.64
C ASN A 54 -3.09 -3.49 5.73
N TYR A 55 -3.19 -3.66 4.40
CA TYR A 55 -2.29 -2.94 3.49
C TYR A 55 -2.57 -1.44 3.44
N ARG A 56 -3.84 -1.00 3.54
CA ARG A 56 -4.21 0.41 3.60
C ARG A 56 -3.70 1.08 4.88
N ASP A 57 -3.78 0.39 6.02
CA ASP A 57 -3.22 0.86 7.29
C ASP A 57 -1.70 1.01 7.21
N ASN A 58 -1.02 0.04 6.59
CA ASN A 58 0.42 0.11 6.37
C ASN A 58 0.82 1.32 5.51
N ILE A 59 0.04 1.68 4.49
CA ILE A 59 0.26 2.91 3.71
C ILE A 59 0.10 4.15 4.59
N GLY A 60 -0.90 4.19 5.47
CA GLY A 60 -1.08 5.28 6.43
C GLY A 60 0.16 5.50 7.28
N LEU A 61 0.65 4.43 7.92
CA LEU A 61 1.85 4.45 8.74
C LEU A 61 3.11 4.82 7.95
N LEU A 62 3.27 4.29 6.74
CA LEU A 62 4.39 4.65 5.86
C LEU A 62 4.34 6.13 5.45
N GLY A 63 3.14 6.67 5.20
CA GLY A 63 2.93 8.08 4.90
C GLY A 63 3.40 9.00 6.02
N GLU A 64 3.17 8.63 7.28
CA GLU A 64 3.70 9.35 8.45
C GLU A 64 5.23 9.33 8.48
N LYS A 65 5.84 8.14 8.32
CA LYS A 65 7.31 8.00 8.27
C LYS A 65 7.94 8.83 7.15
N ILE A 66 7.33 8.85 5.97
CA ILE A 66 7.77 9.67 4.84
C ILE A 66 7.74 11.16 5.20
N ARG A 67 6.67 11.63 5.86
CA ARG A 67 6.55 13.05 6.27
C ARG A 67 7.64 13.42 7.28
N ASP A 68 7.89 12.57 8.26
CA ASP A 68 8.94 12.80 9.27
C ASP A 68 10.33 12.84 8.66
N GLU A 69 10.63 11.93 7.73
CA GLU A 69 11.89 11.90 7.01
C GLU A 69 12.07 13.12 6.12
N VAL A 70 11.01 13.57 5.43
CA VAL A 70 11.05 14.83 4.65
C VAL A 70 11.35 16.03 5.54
N VAL A 71 10.71 16.12 6.72
CA VAL A 71 10.99 17.18 7.69
C VAL A 71 12.45 17.13 8.15
N THR A 72 12.96 15.93 8.42
CA THR A 72 14.36 15.72 8.86
C THR A 72 15.35 16.10 7.76
N ALA A 73 15.17 15.58 6.54
CA ALA A 73 16.02 15.89 5.40
C ALA A 73 16.06 17.39 5.06
N ASN A 74 14.98 18.13 5.31
CA ASN A 74 14.94 19.57 5.11
C ASN A 74 15.63 20.38 6.23
N LYS A 75 15.76 19.84 7.46
CA LYS A 75 16.50 20.51 8.55
C LYS A 75 18.01 20.52 8.30
N TYR A 76 18.51 19.55 7.55
CA TYR A 76 19.94 19.39 7.24
C TYR A 76 20.32 19.89 5.84
N LYS A 77 19.42 20.63 5.19
CA LYS A 77 19.61 21.25 3.87
C LYS A 77 19.89 22.74 3.98
#